data_AF-A0A1J0W0R2-F1
#
_entry.id   AF-A0A1J0W0R2-F1
#
_cell.length_a   1.000
_cell.length_b   1.000
_cell.length_c   1.000
_cell.angle_alpha   90.00
_cell.angle_beta   90.00
_cell.angle_gamma   90.00
#
_symmetry.space_group_name_H-M   'P 1'
#
loop_
_entity.id
_entity.type
_entity.pdbx_description
1 polymer ?
#
loop_
_entity_poly.entity_id
_entity_poly.type
_entity_poly.pdbx_seq_one_letter_code
_entity_poly.pdbx_strand_id
1 'polypeptide(L)'
;MVTSGTLVVIAAWAPFADLDQVSGLAVVALAVLGYTAWQLGIAFGILPVGLGAVGVVRGRRVRQQHRLVSRSWLEVGTGEWVPVFYAPELSTFVPSEVSVSGGAIVSDGLRLFPSGRVRTTEPPGKLIDNPTRATEPPVFGLGRRLILDLQSAIGAPFVGLLWVYVMDGGLGAFVAATTVGAATFTWLSAIRGSDPS
;
A
#
# COMPACT_ATOMS: atom_id res chain seq x y z
N MET A 1 -3.25 -2.72 10.75
CA MET A 1 -3.11 -1.56 11.66
C MET A 1 -3.48 -0.24 10.99
N VAL A 2 -2.96 0.08 9.80
CA VAL A 2 -3.20 1.41 9.16
C VAL A 2 -4.66 1.66 8.76
N THR A 3 -5.36 0.67 8.17
CA THR A 3 -6.80 0.80 7.84
C THR A 3 -7.64 1.11 9.08
N SER A 4 -7.42 0.39 10.19
CA SER A 4 -8.13 0.62 11.44
C SER A 4 -7.89 2.03 11.98
N GLY A 5 -6.65 2.52 11.94
CA GLY A 5 -6.31 3.88 12.35
C GLY A 5 -7.06 4.95 11.55
N THR A 6 -7.11 4.81 10.22
CA THR A 6 -7.86 5.73 9.36
C THR A 6 -9.36 5.71 9.64
N LEU A 7 -9.94 4.52 9.85
CA LEU A 7 -11.37 4.40 10.21
C LEU A 7 -11.67 5.03 11.58
N VAL A 8 -10.76 4.93 12.55
CA VAL A 8 -10.90 5.62 13.84
C VAL A 8 -10.90 7.13 13.67
N VAL A 9 -10.00 7.68 12.82
CA VAL A 9 -9.99 9.12 12.52
C VAL A 9 -11.29 9.56 11.88
N ILE A 10 -11.83 8.79 10.93
CA ILE A 10 -13.12 9.08 10.29
C ILE A 10 -14.25 9.05 11.33
N ALA A 11 -14.32 8.00 12.15
CA ALA A 11 -15.36 7.82 13.15
C ALA A 11 -15.34 8.90 14.25
N ALA A 12 -14.15 9.42 14.60
CA ALA A 12 -14.00 10.46 15.62
C ALA A 12 -14.69 11.78 15.25
N TRP A 13 -14.92 12.04 13.96
CA TRP A 13 -15.61 13.25 13.50
C TRP A 13 -17.12 13.10 13.38
N ALA A 14 -17.64 11.87 13.38
CA ALA A 14 -19.08 11.62 13.21
C ALA A 14 -19.99 12.33 14.23
N PRO A 15 -19.63 12.46 15.53
CA PRO A 15 -20.47 13.16 16.51
C PRO A 15 -20.63 14.67 16.27
N PHE A 16 -19.74 15.27 15.49
CA PHE A 16 -19.74 16.71 15.20
C PHE A 16 -20.32 17.04 13.82
N ALA A 17 -20.73 16.02 13.08
CA ALA A 17 -21.11 16.12 11.68
C ALA A 17 -22.63 16.26 11.52
N ASP A 18 -23.05 17.12 10.59
CA ASP A 18 -24.41 17.10 10.06
C ASP A 18 -24.60 15.91 9.08
N LEU A 19 -25.82 15.75 8.54
CA LEU A 19 -26.15 14.60 7.68
C LEU A 19 -25.28 14.53 6.42
N ASP A 20 -24.96 15.67 5.81
CA ASP A 20 -24.17 15.72 4.58
C ASP A 20 -22.70 15.39 4.88
N GLN A 21 -22.19 15.88 6.01
CA GLN A 21 -20.86 15.57 6.50
C GLN A 21 -20.72 14.09 6.90
N VAL A 22 -21.71 13.51 7.58
CA VAL A 22 -21.74 12.07 7.90
C VAL A 22 -21.74 11.24 6.61
N SER A 23 -22.49 11.67 5.59
CA SER A 23 -22.50 11.01 4.29
C SER A 23 -21.11 11.06 3.62
N GLY A 24 -20.43 12.21 3.68
CA GLY A 24 -19.05 12.33 3.23
C GLY A 24 -18.08 11.40 3.96
N LEU A 25 -18.16 11.35 5.30
CA LEU A 25 -17.35 10.43 6.13
C LEU A 25 -17.61 8.97 5.77
N ALA A 26 -18.89 8.59 5.58
CA ALA A 26 -19.28 7.24 5.20
C ALA A 26 -18.73 6.84 3.82
N VAL A 27 -18.77 7.73 2.83
CA VAL A 27 -18.19 7.48 1.51
C VAL A 27 -16.69 7.22 1.60
N VAL A 28 -15.95 8.02 2.37
CA VAL A 28 -14.50 7.82 2.56
C VAL A 28 -14.22 6.50 3.29
N ALA A 29 -14.99 6.18 4.33
CA ALA A 29 -14.85 4.91 5.05
C ALA A 29 -15.10 3.69 4.13
N LEU A 30 -16.13 3.75 3.29
CA LEU A 30 -16.44 2.69 2.32
C LEU A 30 -15.34 2.56 1.27
N ALA A 31 -14.77 3.67 0.78
CA ALA A 31 -13.64 3.63 -0.13
C ALA A 31 -12.41 2.96 0.51
N VAL A 32 -12.11 3.30 1.77
CA VAL A 32 -11.02 2.70 2.56
C VAL A 32 -11.23 1.19 2.75
N LEU A 33 -12.43 0.79 3.15
CA LEU A 33 -12.79 -0.62 3.34
C LEU A 33 -12.76 -1.38 2.02
N GLY A 34 -13.38 -0.84 0.97
CA GLY A 34 -13.45 -1.47 -0.35
C GLY A 34 -12.07 -1.69 -0.95
N TYR A 35 -11.19 -0.69 -0.90
CA TYR A 35 -9.82 -0.84 -1.37
C TYR A 35 -9.02 -1.83 -0.51
N THR A 36 -9.21 -1.81 0.81
CA THR A 36 -8.56 -2.79 1.70
C THR A 36 -9.02 -4.21 1.38
N ALA A 37 -10.33 -4.43 1.22
CA ALA A 37 -10.90 -5.74 0.88
C ALA A 37 -10.41 -6.22 -0.49
N TRP A 38 -10.36 -5.33 -1.48
CA TRP A 38 -9.77 -5.62 -2.79
C TRP A 38 -8.30 -6.05 -2.68
N GLN A 39 -7.50 -5.30 -1.92
CA GLN A 39 -6.08 -5.59 -1.70
C GLN A 39 -5.89 -6.95 -1.00
N LEU A 40 -6.71 -7.27 0.00
CA LEU A 40 -6.70 -8.58 0.67
C LEU A 40 -7.15 -9.70 -0.28
N GLY A 41 -8.16 -9.45 -1.12
CA GLY A 41 -8.60 -10.40 -2.13
C GLY A 41 -7.48 -10.77 -3.10
N ILE A 42 -6.68 -9.80 -3.55
CA ILE A 42 -5.48 -10.05 -4.35
C ILE A 42 -4.43 -10.82 -3.54
N ALA A 43 -4.12 -10.38 -2.32
CA ALA A 43 -3.07 -10.99 -1.50
C ALA A 43 -3.34 -12.46 -1.18
N PHE A 44 -4.60 -12.81 -0.92
CA PHE A 44 -5.00 -14.18 -0.58
C PHE A 44 -5.34 -15.04 -1.81
N GLY A 45 -5.22 -14.51 -3.03
CA GLY A 45 -5.51 -15.25 -4.26
C GLY A 45 -7.01 -15.43 -4.56
N ILE A 46 -7.89 -14.72 -3.84
CA ILE A 46 -9.34 -14.71 -4.08
C ILE A 46 -9.64 -13.96 -5.39
N LEU A 47 -8.89 -12.91 -5.67
CA LEU A 47 -8.99 -12.11 -6.89
C LEU A 47 -7.79 -12.39 -7.81
N PRO A 48 -8.01 -12.46 -9.13
CA PRO A 48 -6.95 -12.73 -10.08
C PRO A 48 -5.96 -11.57 -10.15
N VAL A 49 -4.67 -11.90 -10.01
CA VAL A 49 -3.57 -10.93 -10.17
C VAL A 49 -3.13 -10.78 -11.63
N GLY A 50 -3.58 -11.69 -12.50
CA GLY A 50 -3.20 -11.75 -13.92
C GLY A 50 -1.86 -12.42 -14.18
N LEU A 51 -1.41 -13.29 -13.27
CA LEU A 51 -0.19 -14.09 -13.44
C LEU A 51 -0.49 -15.26 -14.38
N GLY A 52 0.27 -15.36 -15.48
CA GLY A 52 0.16 -16.45 -16.45
C GLY A 52 0.97 -17.68 -16.06
N ALA A 53 2.05 -17.53 -15.29
CA ALA A 53 2.84 -18.62 -14.77
C ALA A 53 1.99 -19.57 -13.88
N VAL A 54 2.14 -20.87 -14.10
CA VAL A 54 1.49 -21.93 -13.32
C VAL A 54 2.51 -23.04 -13.08
N GLY A 55 2.48 -23.65 -11.89
CA GLY A 55 3.40 -24.72 -11.51
C GLY A 55 4.68 -24.21 -10.87
N VAL A 56 5.76 -24.98 -10.98
CA VAL A 56 7.06 -24.62 -10.41
C VAL A 56 7.87 -23.84 -11.45
N VAL A 57 8.22 -22.60 -11.11
CA VAL A 57 8.93 -21.67 -11.99
C VAL A 57 10.04 -20.98 -11.21
N ARG A 58 11.08 -20.52 -11.92
CA ARG A 58 12.13 -19.74 -11.28
C ARG A 58 11.60 -18.36 -10.88
N GLY A 59 11.91 -17.94 -9.66
CA GLY A 59 11.56 -16.62 -9.13
C GLY A 59 12.80 -15.88 -8.64
N ARG A 60 12.84 -14.57 -8.87
CA ARG A 60 13.85 -13.66 -8.35
C ARG A 60 13.18 -12.44 -7.74
N ARG A 61 13.57 -12.09 -6.51
CA ARG A 61 13.16 -10.81 -5.93
C ARG A 61 14.02 -9.69 -6.48
N VAL A 62 13.37 -8.58 -6.84
CA VAL A 62 14.01 -7.32 -7.17
C VAL A 62 13.32 -6.21 -6.38
N ARG A 63 14.11 -5.33 -5.74
CA ARG A 63 13.59 -4.11 -5.14
C ARG A 63 13.60 -2.99 -6.18
N GLN A 64 12.48 -2.32 -6.34
CA GLN A 64 12.34 -1.20 -7.27
C GLN A 64 12.22 0.10 -6.48
N GLN A 65 13.10 1.05 -6.77
CA GLN A 65 13.03 2.40 -6.24
C GLN A 65 12.60 3.37 -7.34
N HIS A 66 11.45 4.02 -7.14
CA HIS A 66 10.92 5.00 -8.08
C HIS A 66 10.35 6.21 -7.32
N ARG A 67 10.99 7.37 -7.52
CA ARG A 67 10.71 8.60 -6.75
C ARG A 67 10.89 8.34 -5.24
N LEU A 68 9.86 8.62 -4.45
CA LEU A 68 9.85 8.44 -2.99
C LEU A 68 9.31 7.07 -2.56
N VAL A 69 9.06 6.18 -3.52
CA VAL A 69 8.47 4.86 -3.25
C VAL A 69 9.49 3.77 -3.58
N SER A 70 9.63 2.84 -2.64
CA SER A 70 10.36 1.60 -2.80
C SER A 70 9.35 0.45 -2.75
N ARG A 71 9.43 -0.52 -3.66
CA ARG A 71 8.49 -1.65 -3.74
C ARG A 71 9.25 -2.94 -4.08
N SER A 72 8.87 -4.03 -3.44
CA SER A 72 9.34 -5.37 -3.79
C SER A 72 8.59 -5.92 -4.99
N TRP A 73 9.34 -6.47 -5.94
CA TRP A 73 8.83 -7.19 -7.10
C TRP A 73 9.42 -8.60 -7.12
N LEU A 74 8.64 -9.52 -7.64
CA LEU A 74 9.06 -10.87 -7.98
C LEU A 74 9.04 -11.00 -9.50
N GLU A 75 10.19 -11.24 -10.09
CA GLU A 75 10.32 -11.68 -11.48
C GLU A 75 10.10 -13.19 -11.49
N VAL A 76 9.08 -13.65 -12.23
CA VAL A 76 8.64 -15.03 -12.29
C VAL A 76 8.76 -15.54 -13.72
N GLY A 77 9.28 -16.76 -13.86
CA GLY A 77 9.38 -17.45 -15.15
C GLY A 77 10.27 -16.70 -16.13
N THR A 78 9.71 -16.35 -17.29
CA THR A 78 10.43 -15.74 -18.42
C THR A 78 10.27 -14.22 -18.52
N GLY A 79 9.74 -13.55 -17.48
CA GLY A 79 9.66 -12.08 -17.44
C GLY A 79 8.33 -11.51 -16.93
N GLU A 80 7.56 -12.27 -16.15
CA GLU A 80 6.37 -11.73 -15.48
C GLU A 80 6.77 -11.07 -14.15
N TRP A 81 6.37 -9.82 -13.97
CA TRP A 81 6.69 -9.02 -12.79
C TRP A 81 5.48 -8.90 -11.87
N VAL A 82 5.58 -9.49 -10.69
CA VAL A 82 4.52 -9.46 -9.68
C VAL A 82 4.94 -8.54 -8.53
N PRO A 83 4.22 -7.45 -8.23
CA PRO A 83 4.51 -6.67 -7.04
C PRO A 83 4.06 -7.48 -5.81
N VAL A 84 4.90 -7.53 -4.78
CA VAL A 84 4.63 -8.29 -3.55
C VAL A 84 4.76 -7.40 -2.32
N PHE A 85 3.99 -7.70 -1.28
CA PHE A 85 4.18 -7.07 0.02
C PHE A 85 5.55 -7.43 0.58
N TYR A 86 6.18 -6.47 1.25
CA TYR A 86 7.41 -6.73 1.98
C TYR A 86 7.14 -7.74 3.11
N ALA A 87 8.02 -8.73 3.20
CA ALA A 87 8.17 -9.62 4.33
C ALA A 87 9.66 -9.62 4.70
N PRO A 88 10.06 -9.67 5.98
CA PRO A 88 11.48 -9.64 6.37
C PRO A 88 12.34 -10.68 5.64
N GLU A 89 11.79 -11.86 5.38
CA GLU A 89 12.41 -13.00 4.68
C GLU A 89 12.75 -12.66 3.23
N LEU A 90 12.03 -11.70 2.61
CA LEU A 90 12.30 -11.26 1.25
C LEU A 90 13.63 -10.52 1.14
N SER A 91 14.14 -9.91 2.21
CA SER A 91 15.41 -9.16 2.19
C SER A 91 16.63 -10.03 1.86
N THR A 92 16.56 -11.32 2.16
CA THR A 92 17.59 -12.33 1.89
C THR A 92 17.18 -13.35 0.83
N PHE A 93 16.08 -13.09 0.12
CA PHE A 93 15.56 -14.02 -0.88
C PHE A 93 16.57 -14.22 -2.01
N VAL A 94 17.02 -15.47 -2.19
CA VAL A 94 17.92 -15.87 -3.28
C VAL A 94 17.06 -16.36 -4.44
N PRO A 95 17.47 -16.16 -5.71
CA PRO A 95 16.76 -16.72 -6.84
C PRO A 95 16.53 -18.24 -6.67
N SER A 96 15.28 -18.66 -6.61
CA SER A 96 14.87 -20.02 -6.23
C SER A 96 13.66 -20.48 -7.05
N GLU A 97 13.26 -21.73 -6.88
CA GLU A 97 11.99 -22.22 -7.40
C GLU A 97 10.82 -21.69 -6.56
N VAL A 98 9.77 -21.30 -7.27
CA VAL A 98 8.55 -20.75 -6.72
C VAL A 98 7.38 -21.53 -7.32
N SER A 99 6.53 -22.07 -6.45
CA SER A 99 5.29 -22.71 -6.87
C SER A 99 4.18 -21.67 -6.98
N VAL A 100 3.52 -21.67 -8.13
CA VAL A 100 2.39 -20.80 -8.44
C VAL A 100 1.15 -21.66 -8.68
N SER A 101 0.17 -21.54 -7.79
CA SER A 101 -1.07 -22.30 -7.85
C SER A 101 -2.22 -21.55 -7.20
N GLY A 102 -3.37 -21.48 -7.87
CA GLY A 102 -4.59 -20.87 -7.31
C GLY A 102 -4.42 -19.43 -6.83
N GLY A 103 -3.54 -18.65 -7.48
CA GLY A 103 -3.22 -17.27 -7.08
C GLY A 103 -2.26 -17.15 -5.88
N ALA A 104 -1.86 -18.26 -5.26
CA ALA A 104 -0.82 -18.28 -4.26
C ALA A 104 0.56 -18.46 -4.90
N ILE A 105 1.54 -17.76 -4.35
CA ILE A 105 2.95 -17.82 -4.73
C ILE A 105 3.71 -18.31 -3.49
N VAL A 106 4.38 -19.46 -3.57
CA VAL A 106 5.07 -20.06 -2.43
C VAL A 106 6.48 -20.48 -2.82
N SER A 107 7.47 -20.11 -2.01
CA SER A 107 8.87 -20.53 -2.17
C SER A 107 9.38 -21.10 -0.86
N ASP A 108 9.84 -22.34 -0.85
CA ASP A 108 10.37 -23.02 0.35
C ASP A 108 9.48 -22.87 1.60
N GLY A 109 8.16 -23.04 1.43
CA GLY A 109 7.16 -22.86 2.49
C GLY A 109 6.80 -21.40 2.83
N LEU A 110 7.56 -20.40 2.35
CA LEU A 110 7.24 -18.98 2.49
C LEU A 110 6.17 -18.58 1.46
N ARG A 111 5.00 -18.16 1.95
CA ARG A 111 3.95 -17.58 1.11
C ARG A 111 4.26 -16.12 0.82
N LEU A 112 4.33 -15.80 -0.47
CA LEU A 112 4.48 -14.44 -0.97
C LEU A 112 3.10 -13.87 -1.31
N PHE A 113 2.82 -12.66 -0.82
CA PHE A 113 1.51 -12.01 -0.98
C PHE A 113 1.59 -10.96 -2.08
N PRO A 114 0.90 -11.15 -3.23
CA PRO A 114 0.85 -10.13 -4.27
C PRO A 114 0.19 -8.84 -3.76
N SER A 115 0.72 -7.70 -4.17
CA SER A 115 0.25 -6.37 -3.75
C SER A 115 -0.35 -5.56 -4.91
N GLY A 116 -0.57 -6.20 -6.06
CA GLY A 116 -1.10 -5.57 -7.27
C GLY A 116 -0.93 -6.42 -8.51
N ARG A 117 -1.40 -5.92 -9.64
CA ARG A 117 -1.44 -6.65 -10.93
C ARG A 117 -0.05 -6.97 -11.46
N VAL A 118 0.05 -8.12 -12.13
CA VAL A 118 1.24 -8.54 -12.88
C VAL A 118 1.52 -7.61 -14.05
N ARG A 119 2.80 -7.47 -14.38
CA ARG A 119 3.27 -6.78 -15.57
C ARG A 119 4.11 -7.71 -16.44
N THR A 120 4.02 -7.53 -17.74
CA THR A 120 4.88 -8.21 -18.73
C THR A 120 6.11 -7.39 -19.10
N THR A 121 6.25 -6.22 -18.51
CA THR A 121 7.37 -5.30 -18.72
C THR A 121 8.01 -4.93 -17.39
N GLU A 122 9.31 -4.63 -17.46
CA GLU A 122 10.11 -4.22 -16.32
C GLU A 122 9.47 -3.00 -15.61
N PRO A 123 9.33 -3.02 -14.27
CA PRO A 123 8.79 -1.89 -13.55
C PRO A 123 9.72 -0.66 -13.66
N PRO A 124 9.18 0.55 -13.81
CA PRO A 124 9.99 1.74 -14.05
C PRO A 124 10.82 2.13 -12.82
N GLY A 125 11.96 2.79 -13.02
CA GLY A 125 12.82 3.28 -11.93
C GLY A 125 14.09 2.46 -11.79
N LYS A 126 14.78 2.60 -10.65
CA LYS A 126 16.03 1.88 -10.38
C LYS A 126 15.70 0.53 -9.79
N LEU A 127 16.13 -0.54 -10.47
CA LEU A 127 16.09 -1.88 -9.93
C LEU A 127 17.35 -2.14 -9.09
N ILE A 128 17.12 -2.72 -7.92
CA ILE A 128 18.12 -3.02 -6.92
C ILE A 128 17.96 -4.50 -6.59
N ASP A 129 18.99 -5.27 -6.89
CA ASP A 129 19.03 -6.68 -6.53
C ASP A 129 19.15 -6.89 -5.04
N ASN A 130 18.75 -8.09 -4.61
CA ASN A 130 18.89 -8.46 -3.22
C ASN A 130 20.35 -8.39 -2.77
N PRO A 131 20.61 -7.76 -1.61
CA PRO A 131 21.93 -7.80 -1.03
C PRO A 131 22.27 -9.23 -0.64
N THR A 132 23.56 -9.57 -0.70
CA THR A 132 24.07 -10.89 -0.30
C THR A 132 23.97 -11.15 1.22
N ARG A 133 23.63 -10.11 2.01
CA ARG A 133 23.38 -10.18 3.45
C ARG A 133 22.13 -9.38 3.79
N ALA A 134 21.36 -9.84 4.78
CA ALA A 134 20.24 -9.09 5.35
C ALA A 134 20.70 -7.70 5.79
N THR A 135 19.97 -6.67 5.38
CA THR A 135 20.14 -5.30 5.91
C THR A 135 19.07 -5.08 6.96
N GLU A 136 19.46 -4.63 8.15
CA GLU A 136 18.48 -4.23 9.17
C GLU A 136 17.68 -3.01 8.68
N PRO A 137 16.35 -3.01 8.83
CA PRO A 137 15.55 -1.86 8.46
C PRO A 137 15.96 -0.64 9.32
N PRO A 138 16.06 0.55 8.73
CA PRO A 138 16.47 1.75 9.45
C PRO A 138 15.44 2.10 10.55
N VAL A 139 15.93 2.33 11.77
CA VAL A 139 15.10 2.79 12.88
C VAL A 139 14.99 4.32 12.81
N PHE A 140 13.82 4.82 12.43
CA PHE A 140 13.54 6.26 12.45
C PHE A 140 12.95 6.69 13.79
N GLY A 141 13.44 7.81 14.35
CA GLY A 141 12.78 8.50 15.46
C GLY A 141 11.47 9.17 15.05
N LEU A 142 10.63 9.55 16.02
CA LEU A 142 9.28 10.08 15.80
C LEU A 142 9.24 11.26 14.82
N GLY A 143 10.14 12.24 14.97
CA GLY A 143 10.16 13.42 14.09
C GLY A 143 10.41 13.08 12.61
N ARG A 144 11.33 12.15 12.34
CA ARG A 144 11.62 11.74 10.97
C ARG A 144 10.48 10.91 10.37
N ARG A 145 9.78 10.11 11.17
CA ARG A 145 8.55 9.41 10.74
C ARG A 145 7.47 10.40 10.34
N LEU A 146 7.19 11.39 11.19
CA LEU A 146 6.19 12.43 10.89
C LEU A 146 6.51 13.19 9.60
N ILE A 147 7.77 13.52 9.35
CA ILE A 147 8.18 14.18 8.10
C ILE A 147 7.91 13.30 6.87
N LEU A 148 8.20 12.00 6.96
CA LEU A 148 7.95 11.07 5.86
C LEU A 148 6.44 10.88 5.61
N ASP A 149 5.63 10.80 6.67
CA ASP A 149 4.18 10.68 6.56
C ASP A 149 3.56 11.97 5.98
N LEU A 150 4.09 13.15 6.37
CA LEU A 150 3.62 14.45 5.91
C LEU A 150 3.70 14.61 4.37
N GLN A 151 4.67 13.98 3.73
CA GLN A 151 4.80 14.01 2.26
C GLN A 151 3.55 13.46 1.57
N SER A 152 2.94 12.41 2.14
CA SER A 152 1.69 11.86 1.61
C SER A 152 0.48 12.74 1.96
N ALA A 153 0.50 13.39 3.12
CA ALA A 153 -0.62 14.20 3.62
C ALA A 153 -0.72 15.62 3.03
N ILE A 154 0.25 16.07 2.22
CA ILE A 154 0.31 17.45 1.71
C ILE A 154 -0.94 17.90 0.93
N GLY A 155 -1.66 16.95 0.30
CA GLY A 155 -2.90 17.23 -0.42
C GLY A 155 -4.10 17.54 0.49
N ALA A 156 -4.02 17.19 1.78
CA ALA A 156 -5.19 17.18 2.65
C ALA A 156 -5.79 18.57 2.93
N PRO A 157 -5.00 19.64 3.14
CA PRO A 157 -5.55 20.99 3.28
C PRO A 157 -6.32 21.45 2.04
N PHE A 158 -5.90 21.04 0.83
CA PHE A 158 -6.62 21.37 -0.41
C PHE A 158 -7.98 20.68 -0.47
N VAL A 159 -8.07 19.42 -0.01
CA VAL A 159 -9.35 18.71 0.13
C VAL A 159 -10.23 19.42 1.16
N GLY A 160 -9.66 19.87 2.28
CA GLY A 160 -10.38 20.63 3.30
C GLY A 160 -10.93 21.96 2.77
N LEU A 161 -10.12 22.73 2.03
CA LEU A 161 -10.55 23.98 1.40
C LEU A 161 -11.65 23.73 0.35
N LEU A 162 -11.50 22.70 -0.48
CA LEU A 162 -12.51 22.32 -1.46
C LEU A 162 -13.84 21.96 -0.78
N TRP A 163 -13.79 21.20 0.31
CA TRP A 163 -14.98 20.81 1.04
C TRP A 163 -15.71 22.01 1.62
N VAL A 164 -14.98 22.93 2.27
CA VAL A 164 -15.51 24.19 2.76
C VAL A 164 -16.15 25.01 1.64
N TYR A 165 -15.49 25.10 0.49
CA TYR A 165 -16.00 25.83 -0.66
C TYR A 165 -17.31 25.24 -1.22
N VAL A 166 -17.42 23.90 -1.28
CA VAL A 166 -18.60 23.23 -1.84
C VAL A 166 -19.78 23.19 -0.86
N MET A 167 -19.50 23.02 0.43
CA MET A 167 -20.52 22.80 1.47
C MET A 167 -20.82 24.03 2.33
N ASP A 168 -20.24 25.19 2.01
CA ASP A 168 -20.29 26.42 2.83
C ASP A 168 -19.88 26.17 4.29
N GLY A 169 -18.81 25.38 4.46
CA GLY A 169 -18.36 24.88 5.76
C GLY A 169 -17.51 25.87 6.56
N GLY A 170 -17.63 25.87 7.89
CA GLY A 170 -16.77 26.66 8.76
C GLY A 170 -15.40 26.03 9.05
N LEU A 171 -14.66 26.63 10.00
CA LEU A 171 -13.35 26.14 10.46
C LEU A 171 -13.38 24.68 10.94
N GLY A 172 -14.46 24.26 11.60
CA GLY A 172 -14.63 22.87 12.05
C GLY A 172 -14.63 21.87 10.88
N ALA A 173 -15.37 22.18 9.82
CA ALA A 173 -15.43 21.36 8.61
C ALA A 173 -14.06 21.30 7.90
N PHE A 174 -13.33 22.42 7.86
CA PHE A 174 -11.96 22.45 7.33
C PHE A 174 -11.02 21.51 8.09
N VAL A 175 -11.00 21.57 9.43
CA VAL A 175 -10.14 20.73 10.27
C VAL A 175 -10.52 19.25 10.13
N ALA A 176 -11.81 18.94 10.13
CA ALA A 176 -12.30 17.58 9.95
C ALA A 176 -11.89 17.00 8.59
N ALA A 177 -12.21 17.71 7.50
CA ALA A 177 -11.87 17.26 6.15
C ALA A 177 -10.35 17.14 5.93
N THR A 178 -9.56 18.07 6.49
CA THR A 178 -8.09 18.01 6.41
C THR A 178 -7.53 16.81 7.17
N THR A 179 -8.01 16.54 8.38
CA THR A 179 -7.50 15.40 9.18
C THR A 179 -7.92 14.05 8.58
N VAL A 180 -9.15 13.93 8.10
CA VAL A 180 -9.63 12.75 7.36
C VAL A 180 -8.84 12.57 6.06
N GLY A 181 -8.60 13.64 5.31
CA GLY A 181 -7.78 13.62 4.10
C GLY A 181 -6.34 13.17 4.38
N ALA A 182 -5.71 13.69 5.44
CA ALA A 182 -4.35 13.34 5.83
C ALA A 182 -4.25 11.86 6.23
N ALA A 183 -5.19 11.38 7.05
CA ALA A 183 -5.26 9.97 7.42
C ALA A 183 -5.49 9.06 6.21
N THR A 184 -6.30 9.50 5.25
CA THR A 184 -6.58 8.76 4.01
C THR A 184 -5.36 8.70 3.10
N PHE A 185 -4.65 9.81 2.87
CA PHE A 185 -3.46 9.79 2.03
C PHE A 185 -2.30 8.99 2.63
N THR A 186 -2.12 9.09 3.95
CA THR A 186 -1.13 8.28 4.68
C THR A 186 -1.47 6.79 4.58
N TRP A 187 -2.75 6.44 4.78
CA TRP A 187 -3.23 5.08 4.60
C TRP A 187 -3.00 4.57 3.19
N LEU A 188 -3.36 5.36 2.16
CA LEU A 188 -3.21 4.95 0.76
C LEU A 188 -1.74 4.68 0.41
N SER A 189 -0.83 5.51 0.91
CA SER A 189 0.61 5.31 0.75
C SER A 189 1.06 3.99 1.40
N ALA A 190 0.64 3.75 2.64
CA ALA A 190 1.03 2.57 3.40
C ALA A 190 0.45 1.26 2.84
N ILE A 191 -0.84 1.23 2.50
CA ILE A 191 -1.52 0.01 2.04
C ILE A 191 -1.04 -0.47 0.67
N ARG A 192 -0.50 0.44 -0.15
CA ARG A 192 0.13 0.07 -1.43
C ARG A 192 1.44 -0.69 -1.24
N GLY A 193 1.97 -0.76 -0.02
CA GLY A 193 3.18 -1.51 0.32
C GLY A 193 4.42 -0.75 -0.13
N SER A 194 5.18 -0.25 0.85
CA SER A 194 6.54 0.21 0.66
C SER A 194 7.53 -0.82 1.22
N ASP A 195 8.68 -0.93 0.57
CA ASP A 195 9.78 -1.80 1.00
C ASP A 195 10.81 -0.99 1.80
N PRO A 196 10.95 -1.25 3.12
CA PRO A 196 11.81 -0.48 4.01
C PRO A 196 13.29 -0.90 3.97
N SER A 197 13.64 -1.95 3.23
CA SER A 197 15.02 -2.44 3.09
C SER A 197 15.91 -1.54 2.23
#